data_AF-A0A2V6SDD4-F1
#
_entry.id   AF-A0A2V6SDD4-F1
#
_cell.length_a   1.000
_cell.length_b   1.000
_cell.length_c   1.000
_cell.angle_alpha   90.00
_cell.angle_beta   90.00
_cell.angle_gamma   90.00
#
_symmetry.space_group_name_H-M   'P 1'
#
loop_
_entity.id
_entity.type
_entity.pdbx_description
1 polymer ?
#
loop_
_entity_poly.entity_id
_entity_poly.type
_entity_poly.pdbx_seq_one_letter_code
_entity_poly.pdbx_strand_id
1 'polypeptide(L)'
;MGISLPLLDSPRPAAAPKPAWLKVRAPGGPNYIRLKGLMRQWNLHSVCEEAHCPNIGECWEDSTATFMILGDICTRNCGYCAVAHGKPAWEDREEPERVGNAVRELGLEHVVITSVNRDDLADGGARVFAATVLAIRREAPACRVELLIPDFQGQAGALQTVIDAGPDILNHNTETVPRLYKLARHGGRYERTLELFRRARRSAPGLLTKSGIILGLGEEREELVETMGDLREADVNILTLGQYLRPSAQHLPVARYYTPEEFAELGEAGRAMGFAHVESGPLVRSSYHAKRQVPVQTTEGNRWGGLGEERRSLPPRTDLKDGGSQASEGNRWGGLGEERRSLPPRTDLDLKDGGSQASEGNRWGGLGEERRSLPPRT
;
A
#
# COMPACT_ATOMS: atom_id res chain seq x y z
N MET A 1 6.82 -53.16 8.10
CA MET A 1 6.44 -52.44 9.34
C MET A 1 6.35 -50.96 8.99
N GLY A 2 5.14 -50.41 8.89
CA GLY A 2 4.94 -49.00 8.62
C GLY A 2 5.10 -48.20 9.92
N ILE A 3 6.07 -47.29 9.95
CA ILE A 3 6.26 -46.38 11.08
C ILE A 3 5.20 -45.29 10.93
N SER A 4 4.15 -45.35 11.76
CA SER A 4 3.23 -44.23 11.93
C SER A 4 3.96 -43.14 12.72
N LEU A 5 4.18 -41.98 12.10
CA LEU A 5 4.67 -40.81 12.81
C LEU A 5 3.63 -40.39 13.85
N PRO A 6 4.03 -40.10 15.11
CA PRO A 6 3.09 -39.64 16.12
C PRO A 6 2.57 -38.25 15.74
N LEU A 7 1.25 -38.14 15.58
CA LEU A 7 0.57 -36.85 15.57
C LEU A 7 0.73 -36.25 16.97
N LEU A 8 1.56 -35.21 17.07
CA LEU A 8 1.59 -34.34 18.25
C LEU A 8 0.29 -33.54 18.26
N ASP A 9 -0.77 -34.13 18.83
CA ASP A 9 -1.98 -33.43 19.22
C ASP A 9 -1.69 -32.59 20.47
N SER A 10 -0.87 -31.55 20.30
CA SER A 10 -0.78 -30.50 21.31
C SER A 10 -2.08 -29.71 21.25
N PRO A 11 -2.89 -29.66 22.32
CA PRO A 11 -4.10 -28.84 22.32
C PRO A 11 -3.68 -27.40 22.02
N ARG A 12 -4.15 -26.85 20.90
CA ARG A 12 -3.92 -25.44 20.57
C ARG A 12 -4.50 -24.63 21.72
N PRO A 13 -3.72 -23.75 22.39
CA PRO A 13 -4.25 -22.91 23.43
C PRO A 13 -5.46 -22.16 22.87
N ALA A 14 -6.58 -22.20 23.61
CA ALA A 14 -7.78 -21.48 23.24
C ALA A 14 -7.40 -20.02 22.99
N ALA A 15 -7.84 -19.47 21.86
CA ALA A 15 -7.54 -18.08 21.52
C ALA A 15 -8.00 -17.19 22.68
N ALA A 16 -7.07 -16.39 23.21
CA ALA A 16 -7.39 -15.44 24.28
C ALA A 16 -8.60 -14.60 23.82
N PRO A 17 -9.62 -14.39 24.68
CA PRO A 17 -10.79 -13.62 24.31
C PRO A 17 -10.38 -12.22 23.89
N LYS A 18 -11.07 -11.67 22.88
CA LYS A 18 -10.82 -10.29 22.43
C LYS A 18 -11.03 -9.33 23.61
N PRO A 19 -10.08 -8.43 23.88
CA PRO A 19 -10.24 -7.43 24.93
C PRO A 19 -11.48 -6.54 24.76
N ALA A 20 -11.98 -6.01 25.87
CA ALA A 20 -13.23 -5.24 25.90
C ALA A 20 -13.17 -3.94 25.08
N TRP A 21 -11.98 -3.37 24.88
CA TRP A 21 -11.75 -2.15 24.09
C TRP A 21 -11.77 -2.39 22.58
N LEU A 22 -11.74 -3.64 22.11
CA LEU A 22 -11.86 -3.98 20.69
C LEU A 22 -13.33 -4.17 20.29
N LYS A 23 -14.12 -3.10 20.43
CA LYS A 23 -15.53 -3.08 20.05
C LYS A 23 -15.80 -1.95 19.06
N VAL A 24 -16.60 -2.26 18.03
CA VAL A 24 -17.07 -1.32 17.02
C VAL A 24 -18.59 -1.36 16.93
N ARG A 25 -19.17 -0.29 16.41
CA ARG A 25 -20.61 -0.25 16.11
C ARG A 25 -20.88 -1.09 14.87
N ALA A 26 -22.02 -1.78 14.86
CA ALA A 26 -22.44 -2.54 13.70
C ALA A 26 -22.76 -1.59 12.51
N PRO A 27 -22.40 -1.96 11.27
CA PRO A 27 -22.76 -1.18 10.09
C PRO A 27 -24.28 -1.24 9.83
N GLY A 28 -24.83 -0.20 9.19
CA GLY A 28 -26.25 -0.18 8.84
C GLY A 28 -26.87 1.19 8.55
N GLY A 29 -26.09 2.27 8.56
CA GLY A 29 -26.60 3.61 8.23
C GLY A 29 -26.97 3.76 6.74
N PRO A 30 -27.72 4.82 6.38
CA PRO A 30 -28.15 5.07 5.01
C PRO A 30 -27.00 5.17 4.01
N ASN A 31 -25.91 5.84 4.38
CA ASN A 31 -24.73 5.99 3.51
C ASN A 31 -24.02 4.66 3.31
N TYR A 32 -23.89 3.84 4.38
CA TYR A 32 -23.37 2.47 4.26
C TYR A 32 -24.17 1.63 3.24
N ILE A 33 -25.51 1.64 3.32
CA ILE A 33 -26.38 0.85 2.40
C ILE A 33 -26.22 1.34 0.96
N ARG A 34 -26.20 2.67 0.76
CA ARG A 34 -25.98 3.28 -0.56
C ARG A 34 -24.64 2.86 -1.15
N LEU A 35 -23.55 2.99 -0.39
CA LEU A 35 -22.21 2.65 -0.86
C LEU A 35 -22.12 1.16 -1.22
N LYS A 36 -22.72 0.29 -0.39
CA LYS A 36 -22.81 -1.15 -0.65
C LYS A 36 -23.54 -1.46 -1.96
N GLY A 37 -24.64 -0.77 -2.23
CA GLY A 37 -25.38 -0.90 -3.49
C GLY A 37 -24.52 -0.52 -4.70
N LEU A 38 -23.81 0.61 -4.62
CA LEU A 38 -22.96 1.11 -5.70
C LEU A 38 -21.78 0.16 -6.00
N MET A 39 -21.10 -0.37 -4.98
CA MET A 39 -20.01 -1.34 -5.18
C MET A 39 -20.47 -2.54 -6.00
N ARG A 40 -21.67 -3.07 -5.70
CA ARG A 40 -22.25 -4.22 -6.42
C ARG A 40 -22.74 -3.85 -7.81
N GLN A 41 -23.42 -2.72 -7.95
CA GLN A 41 -23.96 -2.27 -9.24
C GLN A 41 -22.85 -2.09 -10.27
N TRP A 42 -21.67 -1.63 -9.84
CA TRP A 42 -20.59 -1.24 -10.74
C TRP A 42 -19.45 -2.26 -10.79
N ASN A 43 -19.66 -3.44 -10.20
CA ASN A 43 -18.67 -4.50 -10.14
C ASN A 43 -17.30 -4.00 -9.66
N LEU A 44 -17.31 -3.36 -8.49
CA LEU A 44 -16.13 -2.83 -7.80
C LEU A 44 -15.92 -3.58 -6.50
N HIS A 45 -14.66 -3.70 -6.10
CA HIS A 45 -14.27 -4.29 -4.82
C HIS A 45 -13.80 -3.22 -3.84
N SER A 46 -13.99 -3.49 -2.55
CA SER A 46 -13.44 -2.68 -1.48
C SER A 46 -12.70 -3.57 -0.50
N VAL A 47 -11.47 -3.18 -0.14
CA VAL A 47 -10.72 -3.85 0.92
C VAL A 47 -11.47 -3.78 2.27
N CYS A 48 -12.39 -2.83 2.44
CA CYS A 48 -13.23 -2.77 3.63
C CYS A 48 -14.10 -4.03 3.76
N GLU A 49 -14.66 -4.54 2.66
CA GLU A 49 -15.41 -5.78 2.62
C GLU A 49 -14.46 -6.99 2.61
N GLU A 50 -13.51 -7.03 1.68
CA GLU A 50 -12.67 -8.21 1.44
C GLU A 50 -11.71 -8.52 2.60
N ALA A 51 -11.29 -7.50 3.37
CA ALA A 51 -10.45 -7.69 4.56
C ALA A 51 -11.24 -7.77 5.88
N HIS A 52 -12.58 -7.84 5.81
CA HIS A 52 -13.47 -7.87 6.98
C HIS A 52 -13.20 -6.72 7.96
N CYS A 53 -13.10 -5.49 7.44
CA CYS A 53 -12.68 -4.34 8.22
C CYS A 53 -13.71 -4.00 9.31
N PRO A 54 -13.31 -3.90 10.59
CA PRO A 54 -14.23 -3.56 11.68
C PRO A 54 -14.77 -2.12 11.56
N ASN A 55 -14.09 -1.24 10.81
CA ASN A 55 -14.43 0.17 10.70
C ASN A 55 -15.35 0.48 9.51
N ILE A 56 -15.78 -0.52 8.73
CA ILE A 56 -16.56 -0.32 7.50
C ILE A 56 -17.82 0.53 7.73
N GLY A 57 -18.50 0.34 8.86
CA GLY A 57 -19.71 1.10 9.19
C GLY A 57 -19.43 2.58 9.41
N GLU A 58 -18.38 2.92 10.14
CA GLU A 58 -17.99 4.31 10.40
C GLU A 58 -17.46 4.98 9.12
N CYS A 59 -16.50 4.35 8.45
CA CYS A 59 -15.86 4.95 7.28
C CYS A 59 -16.85 5.20 6.14
N TRP A 60 -17.74 4.25 5.86
CA TRP A 60 -18.71 4.40 4.78
C TRP A 60 -19.83 5.38 5.13
N GLU A 61 -20.17 5.52 6.41
CA GLU A 61 -21.12 6.55 6.84
C GLU A 61 -20.54 7.96 6.68
N ASP A 62 -19.25 8.11 6.97
CA ASP A 62 -18.44 9.33 6.75
C ASP A 62 -18.06 9.56 5.27
N SER A 63 -18.68 8.85 4.32
CA SER A 63 -18.39 8.92 2.88
C SER A 63 -16.88 8.81 2.59
N THR A 64 -16.22 7.83 3.22
CA THR A 64 -14.84 7.46 2.95
C THR A 64 -14.78 5.99 2.55
N ALA A 65 -14.19 5.70 1.40
CA ALA A 65 -14.08 4.35 0.86
C ALA A 65 -12.66 4.06 0.42
N THR A 66 -12.26 2.80 0.57
CA THR A 66 -11.04 2.28 -0.03
C THR A 66 -11.42 1.29 -1.13
N PHE A 67 -11.17 1.67 -2.38
CA PHE A 67 -11.40 0.79 -3.52
C PHE A 67 -10.21 -0.16 -3.66
N MET A 68 -10.51 -1.43 -3.96
CA MET A 68 -9.52 -2.44 -4.27
C MET A 68 -9.64 -2.76 -5.76
N ILE A 69 -8.65 -2.34 -6.55
CA ILE A 69 -8.58 -2.59 -7.98
C ILE A 69 -7.83 -3.90 -8.26
N LEU A 70 -7.85 -4.35 -9.51
CA LEU A 70 -7.22 -5.57 -10.03
C LEU A 70 -7.85 -6.87 -9.51
N GLY A 71 -9.12 -6.80 -9.07
CA GLY A 71 -9.91 -7.92 -8.61
C GLY A 71 -9.74 -8.24 -7.12
N ASP A 72 -10.18 -9.44 -6.73
CA ASP A 72 -10.27 -9.94 -5.34
C ASP A 72 -9.36 -11.15 -5.06
N ILE A 73 -8.61 -11.63 -6.06
CA ILE A 73 -7.67 -12.74 -5.94
C ILE A 73 -6.23 -12.23 -6.04
N CYS A 74 -5.46 -12.42 -4.98
CA CYS A 74 -4.07 -12.01 -4.87
C CYS A 74 -3.10 -13.13 -5.30
N THR A 75 -2.03 -12.77 -6.02
CA THR A 75 -0.94 -13.72 -6.35
C THR A 75 -0.10 -14.11 -5.14
N ARG A 76 -0.28 -13.44 -3.99
CA ARG A 76 0.47 -13.66 -2.75
C ARG A 76 -0.46 -14.08 -1.61
N ASN A 77 0.09 -14.85 -0.68
CA ASN A 77 -0.63 -15.35 0.50
C ASN A 77 0.03 -14.86 1.79
N CYS A 78 -0.12 -13.56 2.10
CA CYS A 78 0.40 -12.98 3.34
C CYS A 78 -0.32 -13.55 4.55
N GLY A 79 0.41 -13.96 5.59
CA GLY A 79 -0.13 -14.70 6.73
C GLY A 79 -1.14 -13.94 7.60
N TYR A 80 -1.26 -12.61 7.43
CA TYR A 80 -2.23 -11.76 8.12
C TYR A 80 -3.43 -11.35 7.26
N CYS A 81 -3.36 -11.53 5.94
CA CYS A 81 -4.29 -10.91 5.00
C CYS A 81 -5.48 -11.83 4.69
N ALA A 82 -6.71 -11.32 4.80
CA ALA A 82 -7.92 -12.08 4.57
C ALA A 82 -8.30 -12.22 3.08
N VAL A 83 -7.68 -11.41 2.20
CA VAL A 83 -7.98 -11.42 0.76
C VAL A 83 -7.63 -12.79 0.18
N ALA A 84 -8.51 -13.31 -0.69
CA ALA A 84 -8.31 -14.59 -1.33
C ALA A 84 -6.99 -14.62 -2.13
N HIS A 85 -6.35 -15.78 -2.19
CA HIS A 85 -5.13 -15.98 -2.96
C HIS A 85 -5.31 -17.06 -4.01
N GLY A 86 -4.64 -16.91 -5.15
CA GLY A 86 -4.77 -17.82 -6.28
C GLY A 86 -4.24 -17.22 -7.57
N LYS A 87 -4.66 -17.79 -8.70
CA LYS A 87 -4.37 -17.24 -10.02
C LYS A 87 -5.50 -16.29 -10.43
N PRO A 88 -5.24 -14.98 -10.61
CA PRO A 88 -6.24 -14.06 -11.15
C PRO A 88 -6.72 -14.52 -12.53
N ALA A 89 -8.02 -14.41 -12.78
CA ALA A 89 -8.61 -14.92 -14.02
C ALA A 89 -8.42 -13.97 -15.22
N TRP A 90 -8.51 -12.66 -14.99
CA TRP A 90 -8.40 -11.64 -16.03
C TRP A 90 -8.00 -10.27 -15.45
N GLU A 91 -7.80 -9.28 -16.33
CA GLU A 91 -7.50 -7.89 -15.99
C GLU A 91 -8.58 -7.01 -16.62
N ASP A 92 -9.31 -6.26 -15.79
CA ASP A 92 -10.35 -5.36 -16.25
C ASP A 92 -9.79 -3.99 -16.63
N ARG A 93 -9.84 -3.67 -17.92
CA ARG A 93 -9.33 -2.39 -18.44
C ARG A 93 -10.29 -1.23 -18.23
N GLU A 94 -11.57 -1.48 -17.94
CA GLU A 94 -12.57 -0.45 -17.68
C GLU A 94 -12.77 -0.16 -16.19
N GLU A 95 -12.17 -0.96 -15.30
CA GLU A 95 -12.23 -0.74 -13.86
C GLU A 95 -11.78 0.68 -13.43
N PRO A 96 -10.69 1.27 -13.97
CA PRO A 96 -10.33 2.67 -13.69
C PRO A 96 -11.46 3.68 -13.93
N GLU A 97 -12.19 3.53 -15.03
CA GLU A 97 -13.28 4.41 -15.43
C GLU A 97 -14.48 4.28 -14.49
N ARG A 98 -14.80 3.05 -14.07
CA ARG A 98 -15.85 2.81 -13.07
C ARG A 98 -15.48 3.38 -11.71
N VAL A 99 -14.22 3.28 -11.30
CA VAL A 99 -13.74 3.91 -10.05
C VAL A 99 -13.86 5.43 -10.13
N GLY A 100 -13.40 6.06 -11.22
CA GLY A 100 -13.51 7.52 -11.40
C GLY A 100 -14.96 8.02 -11.31
N ASN A 101 -15.87 7.34 -12.01
CA ASN A 101 -17.30 7.63 -11.93
C ASN A 101 -17.84 7.48 -10.49
N ALA A 102 -17.31 6.53 -9.70
CA ALA A 102 -17.87 6.17 -8.39
C ALA A 102 -17.47 7.22 -7.39
N VAL A 103 -16.20 7.67 -7.46
CA VAL A 103 -15.67 8.78 -6.69
C VAL A 103 -16.51 10.05 -6.92
N ARG A 104 -16.85 10.35 -8.18
CA ARG A 104 -17.69 11.50 -8.53
C ARG A 104 -19.12 11.36 -7.98
N GLU A 105 -19.77 10.22 -8.21
CA GLU A 105 -21.16 10.00 -7.78
C GLU A 105 -21.32 10.02 -6.25
N LEU A 106 -20.29 9.55 -5.55
CA LEU A 106 -20.23 9.58 -4.09
C LEU A 106 -19.80 10.94 -3.52
N GLY A 107 -19.30 11.85 -4.36
CA GLY A 107 -18.80 13.15 -3.92
C GLY A 107 -17.65 13.04 -2.93
N LEU A 108 -16.76 12.05 -3.10
CA LEU A 108 -15.67 11.82 -2.14
C LEU A 108 -14.64 12.96 -2.23
N GLU A 109 -14.31 13.56 -1.10
CA GLU A 109 -13.23 14.55 -1.02
C GLU A 109 -11.84 13.90 -0.95
N HIS A 110 -11.79 12.64 -0.50
CA HIS A 110 -10.56 11.84 -0.41
C HIS A 110 -10.89 10.38 -0.69
N VAL A 111 -10.10 9.75 -1.54
CA VAL A 111 -10.23 8.33 -1.87
C VAL A 111 -8.90 7.61 -1.70
N VAL A 112 -8.95 6.42 -1.11
CA VAL A 112 -7.81 5.50 -1.07
C VAL A 112 -8.01 4.42 -2.12
N ILE A 113 -7.02 4.21 -2.99
CA ILE A 113 -7.00 3.12 -3.97
C ILE A 113 -5.91 2.14 -3.56
N THR A 114 -6.27 0.87 -3.45
CA THR A 114 -5.33 -0.23 -3.22
C THR A 114 -5.58 -1.34 -4.23
N SER A 115 -4.76 -2.39 -4.21
CA SER A 115 -4.96 -3.55 -5.07
C SER A 115 -4.53 -4.84 -4.38
N VAL A 116 -4.96 -5.95 -4.96
CA VAL A 116 -4.26 -7.22 -4.79
C VAL A 116 -2.87 -7.17 -5.45
N ASN A 117 -1.97 -8.11 -5.10
CA ASN A 117 -0.74 -8.28 -5.86
C ASN A 117 -1.06 -8.99 -7.19
N ARG A 118 -0.46 -8.50 -8.27
CA ARG A 118 -0.55 -9.06 -9.63
C ARG A 118 0.83 -9.39 -10.16
N ASP A 119 1.53 -10.28 -9.47
CA ASP A 119 2.87 -10.74 -9.89
C ASP A 119 2.84 -11.48 -11.26
N ASP A 120 1.64 -11.82 -11.76
CA ASP A 120 1.40 -12.37 -13.09
C ASP A 120 1.47 -11.31 -14.21
N LEU A 121 1.34 -10.02 -13.89
CA LEU A 121 1.45 -8.91 -14.84
C LEU A 121 2.88 -8.38 -14.89
N ALA A 122 3.34 -8.00 -16.09
CA ALA A 122 4.71 -7.57 -16.32
C ALA A 122 5.12 -6.35 -15.47
N ASP A 123 4.22 -5.41 -15.24
CA ASP A 123 4.42 -4.21 -14.43
C ASP A 123 3.80 -4.31 -13.01
N GLY A 124 3.33 -5.49 -12.63
CA GLY A 124 2.64 -5.71 -11.35
C GLY A 124 1.30 -4.96 -11.20
N GLY A 125 0.71 -4.46 -12.30
CA GLY A 125 -0.54 -3.70 -12.30
C GLY A 125 -0.37 -2.18 -12.16
N ALA A 126 0.87 -1.66 -12.19
CA ALA A 126 1.16 -0.24 -12.02
C ALA A 126 0.40 0.67 -13.02
N ARG A 127 0.22 0.24 -14.28
CA ARG A 127 -0.57 0.99 -15.26
C ARG A 127 -2.04 1.16 -14.87
N VAL A 128 -2.64 0.18 -14.19
CA VAL A 128 -4.04 0.26 -13.76
C VAL A 128 -4.19 1.25 -12.59
N PHE A 129 -3.22 1.28 -11.67
CA PHE A 129 -3.14 2.35 -10.67
C PHE A 129 -3.08 3.73 -11.34
N ALA A 130 -2.17 3.92 -12.30
CA ALA A 130 -2.02 5.19 -13.00
C ALA A 130 -3.30 5.60 -13.75
N ALA A 131 -3.90 4.67 -14.50
CA ALA A 131 -5.16 4.90 -15.19
C ALA A 131 -6.29 5.28 -14.22
N THR A 132 -6.33 4.66 -13.04
CA THR A 132 -7.34 4.97 -12.00
C THR A 132 -7.17 6.38 -11.46
N VAL A 133 -5.94 6.82 -11.18
CA VAL A 133 -5.69 8.22 -10.78
C VAL A 133 -6.17 9.18 -11.87
N LEU A 134 -5.80 8.94 -13.13
CA LEU A 134 -6.18 9.82 -14.26
C LEU A 134 -7.69 9.88 -14.45
N ALA A 135 -8.40 8.75 -14.33
CA ALA A 135 -9.86 8.71 -14.38
C ALA A 135 -10.49 9.52 -13.24
N ILE A 136 -9.98 9.38 -12.01
CA ILE A 136 -10.46 10.17 -10.86
C ILE A 136 -10.19 11.67 -11.07
N ARG A 137 -9.02 12.06 -11.58
CA ARG A 137 -8.73 13.47 -11.85
C ARG A 137 -9.66 14.09 -12.87
N ARG A 138 -10.12 13.30 -13.86
CA ARG A 138 -11.09 13.75 -14.86
C ARG A 138 -12.50 13.86 -14.29
N GLU A 139 -12.95 12.86 -13.54
CA GLU A 139 -14.34 12.80 -13.04
C GLU A 139 -14.57 13.60 -11.75
N ALA A 140 -13.55 13.72 -10.90
CA ALA A 140 -13.61 14.35 -9.58
C ALA A 140 -12.29 15.11 -9.26
N PRO A 141 -11.99 16.22 -9.97
CA PRO A 141 -10.70 16.92 -9.86
C PRO A 141 -10.38 17.47 -8.46
N ALA A 142 -11.39 17.71 -7.62
CA ALA A 142 -11.22 18.16 -6.24
C ALA A 142 -10.91 17.02 -5.25
N CYS A 143 -11.09 15.76 -5.66
CA CYS A 143 -10.84 14.60 -4.81
C CYS A 143 -9.34 14.36 -4.65
N ARG A 144 -8.88 14.23 -3.40
CA ARG A 144 -7.52 13.78 -3.10
C ARG A 144 -7.40 12.26 -3.27
N VAL A 145 -6.30 11.81 -3.85
CA VAL A 145 -6.05 10.40 -4.17
C VAL A 145 -4.84 9.89 -3.38
N GLU A 146 -5.08 8.96 -2.45
CA GLU A 146 -4.04 8.17 -1.79
C GLU A 146 -3.93 6.80 -2.49
N LEU A 147 -2.72 6.39 -2.84
CA LEU A 147 -2.48 5.05 -3.40
C LEU A 147 -1.76 4.17 -2.38
N LEU A 148 -2.42 3.11 -1.90
CA LEU A 148 -1.81 2.03 -1.13
C LEU A 148 -1.37 0.92 -2.09
N ILE A 149 -0.11 0.98 -2.52
CA ILE A 149 0.44 0.14 -3.59
C ILE A 149 1.11 -1.14 -3.08
N PRO A 150 1.17 -2.20 -3.91
CA PRO A 150 2.09 -3.33 -3.69
C PRO A 150 3.55 -2.89 -3.87
N ASP A 151 4.50 -3.81 -3.64
CA ASP A 151 5.93 -3.52 -3.78
C ASP A 151 6.44 -3.58 -5.23
N PHE A 152 5.58 -3.94 -6.19
CA PHE A 152 5.89 -4.21 -7.59
C PHE A 152 7.14 -5.08 -7.81
N GLN A 153 7.43 -5.99 -6.87
CA GLN A 153 8.67 -6.78 -6.83
C GLN A 153 9.97 -5.95 -6.86
N GLY A 154 9.90 -4.65 -6.59
CA GLY A 154 11.03 -3.71 -6.65
C GLY A 154 11.30 -3.13 -8.03
N GLN A 155 10.39 -3.31 -9.00
CA GLN A 155 10.51 -2.77 -10.34
C GLN A 155 10.44 -1.24 -10.33
N ALA A 156 11.55 -0.58 -10.71
CA ALA A 156 11.64 0.88 -10.71
C ALA A 156 10.65 1.54 -11.67
N GLY A 157 10.47 0.98 -12.87
CA GLY A 157 9.56 1.53 -13.88
C GLY A 157 8.09 1.46 -13.47
N ALA A 158 7.69 0.41 -12.74
CA ALA A 158 6.34 0.28 -12.19
C ALA A 158 6.07 1.36 -11.12
N LEU A 159 7.01 1.55 -10.19
CA LEU A 159 6.92 2.63 -9.21
C LEU A 159 6.87 4.01 -9.89
N GLN A 160 7.71 4.26 -10.89
CA GLN A 160 7.72 5.52 -11.62
C GLN A 160 6.40 5.79 -12.33
N THR A 161 5.80 4.77 -12.96
CA THR A 161 4.48 4.85 -13.60
C THR A 161 3.40 5.34 -12.63
N VAL A 162 3.43 4.85 -11.38
CA VAL A 162 2.49 5.28 -10.34
C VAL A 162 2.76 6.72 -9.88
N ILE A 163 4.03 7.09 -9.71
CA ILE A 163 4.42 8.44 -9.28
C ILE A 163 4.02 9.47 -10.36
N ASP A 164 4.28 9.17 -11.63
CA ASP A 164 3.99 10.05 -12.78
C ASP A 164 2.48 10.32 -12.94
N ALA A 165 1.62 9.42 -12.43
CA ALA A 165 0.18 9.64 -12.42
C ALA A 165 -0.27 10.74 -11.45
N GLY A 166 0.59 11.18 -10.54
CA GLY A 166 0.34 12.30 -9.61
C GLY A 166 -0.66 12.02 -8.50
N PRO A 167 -0.48 10.96 -7.67
CA PRO A 167 -1.25 10.80 -6.45
C PRO A 167 -0.90 11.89 -5.43
N ASP A 168 -1.82 12.21 -4.53
CA ASP A 168 -1.58 13.15 -3.42
C ASP A 168 -0.73 12.51 -2.31
N ILE A 169 -0.90 11.20 -2.11
CA ILE A 169 -0.17 10.39 -1.12
C ILE A 169 0.21 9.05 -1.75
N LEU A 170 1.48 8.66 -1.60
CA LEU A 170 1.97 7.33 -1.91
C LEU A 170 2.14 6.51 -0.63
N ASN A 171 1.31 5.49 -0.47
CA ASN A 171 1.30 4.61 0.69
C ASN A 171 1.82 3.22 0.32
N HIS A 172 2.72 2.67 1.14
CA HIS A 172 3.11 1.27 1.10
C HIS A 172 3.42 0.79 2.52
N ASN A 173 2.58 -0.08 3.08
CA ASN A 173 2.83 -0.56 4.44
C ASN A 173 4.07 -1.45 4.51
N THR A 174 4.87 -1.34 5.58
CA THR A 174 5.84 -2.37 5.99
C THR A 174 5.15 -3.55 6.64
N GLU A 175 4.02 -3.31 7.31
CA GLU A 175 3.17 -4.25 8.03
C GLU A 175 3.79 -4.79 9.32
N THR A 176 5.06 -5.19 9.32
CA THR A 176 5.72 -5.76 10.49
C THR A 176 7.22 -5.45 10.51
N VAL A 177 7.85 -5.77 11.64
CA VAL A 177 9.29 -5.67 11.87
C VAL A 177 10.11 -6.67 11.02
N PRO A 178 11.41 -6.41 10.76
CA PRO A 178 12.25 -7.23 9.88
C PRO A 178 12.28 -8.73 10.21
N ARG A 179 12.37 -9.09 11.50
CA ARG A 179 12.44 -10.49 11.95
C ARG A 179 11.22 -11.31 11.54
N LEU A 180 10.03 -10.71 11.55
CA LEU A 180 8.77 -11.36 11.22
C LEU A 180 8.40 -11.26 9.74
N TYR A 181 9.15 -10.48 8.96
CA TYR A 181 8.74 -10.08 7.62
C TYR A 181 8.53 -11.26 6.67
N LYS A 182 9.47 -12.23 6.65
CA LYS A 182 9.37 -13.44 5.82
C LYS A 182 8.19 -14.34 6.22
N LEU A 183 7.84 -14.35 7.51
CA LEU A 183 6.71 -15.10 8.03
C LEU A 183 5.37 -14.45 7.66
N ALA A 184 5.29 -13.12 7.80
CA ALA A 184 4.07 -12.36 7.60
C ALA A 184 3.77 -12.07 6.12
N ARG A 185 4.79 -11.74 5.32
CA ARG A 185 4.63 -11.20 3.95
C ARG A 185 5.22 -12.13 2.91
N HIS A 186 4.40 -13.05 2.40
CA HIS A 186 4.78 -13.91 1.28
C HIS A 186 5.23 -13.06 0.09
N GLY A 187 6.40 -13.35 -0.48
CA GLY A 187 6.98 -12.59 -1.61
C GLY A 187 7.56 -11.20 -1.27
N GLY A 188 7.25 -10.64 -0.10
CA GLY A 188 7.77 -9.35 0.35
C GLY A 188 9.23 -9.40 0.78
N ARG A 189 9.92 -8.26 0.72
CA ARG A 189 11.24 -8.02 1.36
C ARG A 189 11.21 -6.68 2.10
N TYR A 190 11.80 -6.61 3.29
CA TYR A 190 11.75 -5.40 4.13
C TYR A 190 12.56 -4.27 3.49
N GLU A 191 13.75 -4.59 3.00
CA GLU A 191 14.67 -3.66 2.35
C GLU A 191 14.07 -3.09 1.06
N ARG A 192 13.25 -3.88 0.36
CA ARG A 192 12.52 -3.43 -0.84
C ARG A 192 11.52 -2.34 -0.49
N THR A 193 10.85 -2.43 0.65
CA THR A 193 9.93 -1.39 1.13
C THR A 193 10.69 -0.09 1.43
N LEU A 194 11.83 -0.16 2.11
CA LEU A 194 12.63 1.04 2.38
C LEU A 194 13.16 1.65 1.07
N GLU A 195 13.64 0.83 0.13
CA GLU A 195 14.10 1.31 -1.17
C GLU A 195 12.97 1.91 -2.03
N LEU A 196 11.73 1.41 -1.91
CA LEU A 196 10.56 1.99 -2.56
C LEU A 196 10.38 3.45 -2.13
N PHE A 197 10.43 3.74 -0.83
CA PHE A 197 10.30 5.11 -0.32
C PHE A 197 11.49 5.98 -0.69
N ARG A 198 12.72 5.45 -0.60
CA ARG A 198 13.92 6.18 -1.04
C ARG A 198 13.84 6.56 -2.53
N ARG A 199 13.30 5.68 -3.38
CA ARG A 199 13.04 5.99 -4.81
C ARG A 199 11.96 7.04 -4.97
N ALA A 200 10.83 6.90 -4.27
CA ALA A 200 9.75 7.88 -4.32
C ALA A 200 10.26 9.28 -3.94
N ARG A 201 11.07 9.38 -2.89
CA ARG A 201 11.71 10.63 -2.47
C ARG A 201 12.65 11.22 -3.54
N ARG A 202 13.44 10.39 -4.23
CA ARG A 202 14.32 10.84 -5.32
C ARG A 202 13.53 11.30 -6.56
N SER A 203 12.47 10.58 -6.93
CA SER A 203 11.67 10.87 -8.12
C SER A 203 10.72 12.05 -7.92
N ALA A 204 10.09 12.17 -6.75
CA ALA A 204 9.12 13.21 -6.44
C ALA A 204 9.29 13.69 -4.98
N PRO A 205 10.23 14.61 -4.71
CA PRO A 205 10.51 15.07 -3.35
C PRO A 205 9.30 15.68 -2.61
N GLY A 206 8.36 16.28 -3.34
CA GLY A 206 7.14 16.85 -2.74
C GLY A 206 6.04 15.85 -2.42
N LEU A 207 6.16 14.59 -2.87
CA LEU A 207 5.12 13.57 -2.70
C LEU A 207 5.08 13.08 -1.26
N LEU A 208 3.91 13.20 -0.62
CA LEU A 208 3.71 12.67 0.71
C LEU A 208 3.75 11.15 0.67
N THR A 209 4.54 10.56 1.56
CA THR A 209 4.68 9.11 1.70
C THR A 209 4.11 8.63 3.03
N LYS A 210 3.54 7.43 3.00
CA LYS A 210 2.84 6.83 4.14
C LYS A 210 3.17 5.36 4.27
N SER A 211 3.23 4.88 5.51
CA SER A 211 3.36 3.46 5.83
C SER A 211 2.50 3.09 7.04
N GLY A 212 2.39 1.80 7.29
CA GLY A 212 1.64 1.23 8.40
C GLY A 212 2.32 -0.01 8.96
N ILE A 213 2.16 -0.20 10.27
CA ILE A 213 2.59 -1.38 11.02
C ILE A 213 1.38 -1.96 11.74
N ILE A 214 1.17 -3.27 11.60
CA ILE A 214 0.20 -4.03 12.36
C ILE A 214 0.88 -4.70 13.56
N LEU A 215 0.37 -4.42 14.75
CA LEU A 215 0.92 -4.86 16.03
C LEU A 215 0.22 -6.12 16.53
N GLY A 216 0.93 -6.96 17.26
CA GLY A 216 0.43 -8.21 17.84
C GLY A 216 0.75 -9.45 17.01
N LEU A 217 1.71 -9.38 16.08
CA LEU A 217 2.21 -10.54 15.32
C LEU A 217 3.36 -11.26 16.05
N GLY A 218 3.89 -10.66 17.11
CA GLY A 218 4.95 -11.22 17.96
C GLY A 218 6.24 -10.39 17.94
N GLU A 219 6.14 -9.14 17.51
CA GLU A 219 7.17 -8.13 17.57
C GLU A 219 7.35 -7.59 18.99
N GLU A 220 8.58 -7.20 19.31
CA GLU A 220 8.90 -6.50 20.55
C GLU A 220 8.80 -4.98 20.37
N ARG A 221 8.65 -4.26 21.48
CA ARG A 221 8.50 -2.79 21.46
C ARG A 221 9.71 -2.10 20.85
N GLU A 222 10.91 -2.60 21.13
CA GLU A 222 12.16 -2.07 20.59
C GLU A 222 12.23 -2.26 19.07
N GLU A 223 11.79 -3.42 18.55
CA GLU A 223 11.74 -3.68 17.11
C GLU A 223 10.75 -2.75 16.38
N LEU A 224 9.64 -2.39 17.03
CA LEU A 224 8.69 -1.40 16.51
C LEU A 224 9.34 -0.03 16.41
N VAL A 225 10.01 0.43 17.47
CA VAL A 225 10.71 1.72 17.52
C VAL A 225 11.84 1.77 16.47
N GLU A 226 12.59 0.69 16.29
CA GLU A 226 13.61 0.57 15.24
C GLU A 226 13.00 0.65 13.84
N THR A 227 11.90 -0.07 13.59
CA THR A 227 11.18 -0.04 12.31
C THR A 227 10.64 1.35 12.00
N MET A 228 10.15 2.08 13.02
CA MET A 228 9.73 3.47 12.89
C MET A 228 10.90 4.39 12.52
N GLY A 229 12.08 4.15 13.11
CA GLY A 229 13.33 4.84 12.75
C GLY A 229 13.73 4.61 11.29
N ASP A 230 13.71 3.37 10.82
CA ASP A 230 14.02 3.01 9.43
C ASP A 230 13.06 3.71 8.44
N LEU A 231 11.76 3.73 8.77
CA LEU A 231 10.75 4.44 7.97
C LEU A 231 11.02 5.94 7.91
N ARG A 232 11.45 6.55 9.03
CA ARG A 232 11.84 7.98 9.03
C ARG A 232 13.11 8.25 8.23
N GLU A 233 14.09 7.35 8.30
CA GLU A 233 15.31 7.45 7.48
C GLU A 233 14.99 7.34 5.99
N ALA A 234 14.00 6.53 5.63
CA ALA A 234 13.47 6.42 4.26
C ALA A 234 12.53 7.58 3.85
N ASP A 235 12.40 8.61 4.69
CA ASP A 235 11.60 9.83 4.49
C ASP A 235 10.07 9.65 4.50
N VAL A 236 9.56 8.62 5.20
CA VAL A 236 8.12 8.38 5.34
C VAL A 236 7.44 9.45 6.20
N ASN A 237 6.44 10.16 5.68
CA ASN A 237 5.84 11.32 6.34
C ASN A 237 4.71 10.95 7.31
N ILE A 238 3.89 9.95 6.95
CA ILE A 238 2.69 9.56 7.69
C ILE A 238 2.84 8.12 8.18
N LEU A 239 2.55 7.87 9.46
CA LEU A 239 2.59 6.54 10.07
C LEU A 239 1.23 6.14 10.61
N THR A 240 0.85 4.88 10.37
CA THR A 240 -0.31 4.25 11.01
C THR A 240 0.12 3.04 11.85
N LEU A 241 -0.39 2.94 13.07
CA LEU A 241 -0.13 1.83 13.99
C LEU A 241 -1.46 1.23 14.43
N GLY A 242 -1.71 -0.03 14.07
CA GLY A 242 -2.99 -0.69 14.32
C GLY A 242 -2.86 -2.10 14.88
N GLN A 243 -3.86 -2.59 15.62
CA GLN A 243 -3.85 -3.97 16.12
C GLN A 243 -4.15 -4.96 14.99
N TYR A 244 -3.32 -5.99 14.88
CA TYR A 244 -3.58 -7.17 14.08
C TYR A 244 -4.82 -7.90 14.63
N LEU A 245 -5.83 -8.02 13.77
CA LEU A 245 -7.03 -8.80 14.03
C LEU A 245 -7.02 -10.01 13.10
N ARG A 246 -6.80 -11.18 13.71
CA ARG A 246 -6.74 -12.44 12.99
C ARG A 246 -8.03 -12.72 12.21
N PRO A 247 -7.98 -12.86 10.87
CA PRO A 247 -9.19 -13.10 10.08
C PRO A 247 -9.81 -14.49 10.30
N SER A 248 -8.98 -15.53 10.40
CA SER A 248 -9.43 -16.90 10.62
C SER A 248 -8.36 -17.76 11.31
N ALA A 249 -8.72 -18.98 11.72
CA ALA A 249 -7.80 -19.94 12.34
C ALA A 249 -6.67 -20.43 11.42
N GLN A 250 -6.71 -20.12 10.12
CA GLN A 250 -5.65 -20.44 9.14
C GLN A 250 -4.58 -19.35 9.05
N HIS A 251 -4.86 -18.14 9.54
CA HIS A 251 -3.94 -17.01 9.55
C HIS A 251 -3.01 -17.06 10.76
N LEU A 252 -1.95 -16.24 10.74
CA LEU A 252 -1.00 -16.11 11.86
C LEU A 252 -1.75 -15.86 13.18
N PRO A 253 -1.35 -16.52 14.28
CA PRO A 253 -1.97 -16.29 15.57
C PRO A 253 -1.71 -14.85 16.04
N VAL A 254 -2.64 -14.31 16.83
CA VAL A 254 -2.36 -13.08 17.58
C VAL A 254 -1.41 -13.44 18.72
N ALA A 255 -0.20 -12.87 18.71
CA ALA A 255 0.76 -13.06 19.79
C ALA A 255 0.40 -12.21 21.01
N ARG A 256 -0.11 -10.99 20.76
CA ARG A 256 -0.41 -10.01 21.80
C ARG A 256 -1.51 -9.05 21.38
N TYR A 257 -2.34 -8.64 22.34
CA TYR A 257 -3.20 -7.47 22.21
C TYR A 257 -2.56 -6.29 22.94
N TYR A 258 -2.26 -5.23 22.20
CA TYR A 258 -1.74 -3.98 22.77
C TYR A 258 -2.88 -3.17 23.39
N THR A 259 -2.60 -2.52 24.53
CA THR A 259 -3.58 -1.64 25.16
C THR A 259 -3.63 -0.26 24.47
N PRO A 260 -4.73 0.51 24.60
CA PRO A 260 -4.78 1.87 24.08
C PRO A 260 -3.64 2.77 24.57
N GLU A 261 -3.18 2.59 25.80
CA GLU A 261 -2.06 3.33 26.39
C GLU A 261 -0.74 3.01 25.67
N GLU A 262 -0.49 1.74 25.35
CA GLU A 262 0.70 1.34 24.59
C GLU A 262 0.70 1.91 23.17
N PHE A 263 -0.47 1.96 22.52
CA PHE A 263 -0.62 2.66 21.24
C PHE A 263 -0.35 4.16 21.38
N ALA A 264 -0.80 4.79 22.47
CA ALA A 264 -0.55 6.20 22.73
C ALA A 264 0.96 6.48 22.88
N GLU A 265 1.67 5.67 23.66
CA GLU A 265 3.13 5.76 23.84
C GLU A 265 3.90 5.61 22.51
N LEU A 266 3.55 4.60 21.70
CA LEU A 266 4.16 4.42 20.38
C LEU A 266 3.82 5.57 19.43
N GLY A 267 2.60 6.11 19.53
CA GLY A 267 2.19 7.29 18.78
C GLY A 267 3.04 8.52 19.13
N GLU A 268 3.31 8.73 20.42
CA GLU A 268 4.21 9.79 20.91
C GLU A 268 5.65 9.58 20.46
N ALA A 269 6.17 8.35 20.53
CA ALA A 269 7.48 8.01 20.02
C ALA A 269 7.61 8.35 18.52
N GLY A 270 6.59 8.03 17.72
CA GLY A 270 6.57 8.37 16.29
C GLY A 270 6.57 9.89 16.06
N ARG A 271 5.74 10.63 16.80
CA ARG A 271 5.73 12.10 16.71
C ARG A 271 7.09 12.69 17.09
N ALA A 272 7.74 12.18 18.13
CA ALA A 272 9.07 12.60 18.55
C ALA A 272 10.16 12.31 17.50
N MET A 273 10.01 11.26 16.68
CA MET A 273 10.89 10.97 15.53
C MET A 273 10.64 11.86 14.31
N GLY A 274 9.62 12.73 14.35
CA GLY A 274 9.34 13.69 13.28
C GLY A 274 8.51 13.13 12.12
N PHE A 275 7.66 12.13 12.36
CA PHE A 275 6.54 11.87 11.44
C PHE A 275 5.61 13.09 11.44
N ALA A 276 5.17 13.54 10.27
CA ALA A 276 4.26 14.68 10.14
C ALA A 276 2.86 14.38 10.68
N HIS A 277 2.44 13.11 10.60
CA HIS A 277 1.21 12.62 11.18
C HIS A 277 1.39 11.18 11.66
N VAL A 278 0.85 10.87 12.84
CA VAL A 278 0.83 9.51 13.40
C VAL A 278 -0.57 9.20 13.88
N GLU A 279 -1.21 8.24 13.24
CA GLU A 279 -2.48 7.66 13.66
C GLU A 279 -2.19 6.32 14.37
N SER A 280 -2.52 6.22 15.65
CA SER A 280 -2.11 5.08 16.48
C SER A 280 -3.23 4.65 17.41
N GLY A 281 -3.67 3.40 17.26
CA GLY A 281 -4.74 2.87 18.10
C GLY A 281 -5.19 1.47 17.69
N PRO A 282 -5.91 0.75 18.57
CA PRO A 282 -6.26 -0.65 18.32
C PRO A 282 -7.06 -0.88 17.02
N LEU A 283 -7.96 0.04 16.69
CA LEU A 283 -8.81 -0.06 15.50
C LEU A 283 -8.23 0.64 14.27
N VAL A 284 -7.07 1.28 14.38
CA VAL A 284 -6.46 2.00 13.25
C VAL A 284 -6.14 1.03 12.12
N ARG A 285 -6.35 1.51 10.90
CA ARG A 285 -6.01 0.86 9.62
C ARG A 285 -5.32 1.89 8.75
N SER A 286 -4.58 1.44 7.74
CA SER A 286 -3.89 2.36 6.83
C SER A 286 -4.82 3.39 6.19
N SER A 287 -6.08 3.06 5.90
CA SER A 287 -7.06 4.01 5.36
C SER A 287 -8.01 4.64 6.39
N TYR A 288 -7.89 4.29 7.68
CA TYR A 288 -8.76 4.83 8.73
C TYR A 288 -8.48 6.32 8.94
N HIS A 289 -9.54 7.15 8.86
CA HIS A 289 -9.46 8.61 8.94
C HIS A 289 -8.46 9.26 7.96
N ALA A 290 -8.12 8.61 6.83
CA ALA A 290 -7.13 9.10 5.86
C ALA A 290 -7.35 10.56 5.42
N LYS A 291 -8.62 10.96 5.26
CA LYS A 291 -9.03 12.35 4.98
C LYS A 291 -8.46 13.38 5.98
N ARG A 292 -8.31 12.99 7.26
CA ARG A 292 -7.87 13.84 8.38
C ARG A 292 -6.35 13.82 8.60
N GLN A 293 -5.64 12.88 7.97
CA GLN A 293 -4.19 12.68 8.16
C GLN A 293 -3.34 13.71 7.39
N VAL A 294 -3.97 14.44 6.46
CA VAL A 294 -3.34 15.53 5.71
C VAL A 294 -3.92 16.87 6.21
N PRO A 295 -3.09 17.80 6.72
CA PRO A 295 -3.57 19.14 7.01
C PRO A 295 -4.18 19.80 5.77
N VAL A 296 -5.22 20.62 5.95
CA VAL A 296 -5.71 21.50 4.89
C VAL A 296 -4.57 22.44 4.52
N GLN A 297 -4.14 22.43 3.25
CA GLN A 297 -3.20 23.41 2.75
C GLN A 297 -3.92 24.76 2.79
N THR A 298 -3.57 25.62 3.74
CA THR A 298 -3.95 27.03 3.67
C THR A 298 -3.25 27.63 2.46
N THR A 299 -4.02 28.30 1.61
CA THR A 299 -3.55 29.03 0.43
C THR A 299 -2.60 30.14 0.85
N GLU A 300 -1.32 29.80 1.02
CA GLU A 300 -0.15 30.66 0.95
C GLU A 300 1.09 29.82 1.30
N GLY A 301 1.94 29.56 0.31
CA GLY A 301 3.40 29.50 0.48
C GLY A 301 4.04 28.39 1.32
N ASN A 302 3.34 27.58 2.10
CA ASN A 302 3.94 26.45 2.81
C ASN A 302 4.12 25.26 1.88
N ARG A 303 5.13 25.35 1.01
CA ARG A 303 5.92 24.17 0.66
C ARG A 303 6.28 23.52 1.98
N TRP A 304 5.84 22.28 2.21
CA TRP A 304 6.36 21.46 3.31
C TRP A 304 7.87 21.68 3.33
N GLY A 305 8.36 22.35 4.37
CA GLY A 305 9.72 22.87 4.40
C GLY A 305 10.67 21.77 3.99
N GLY A 306 11.60 22.07 3.10
CA GLY A 306 12.67 21.14 2.77
C GLY A 306 13.37 20.71 4.05
N LEU A 307 13.01 19.54 4.58
CA LEU A 307 13.74 18.83 5.64
C LEU A 307 15.01 18.18 5.06
N GLY A 308 15.66 18.90 4.15
CA GLY A 308 16.81 18.48 3.36
C GLY A 308 18.16 18.89 3.94
N GLU A 309 18.24 19.91 4.81
CA GLU A 309 19.55 20.46 5.21
C GLU A 309 19.79 20.65 6.71
N GLU A 310 18.78 20.59 7.59
CA GLU A 310 19.01 20.66 9.04
C GLU A 310 18.49 19.41 9.75
N ARG A 311 19.26 18.31 9.68
CA ARG A 311 19.03 17.15 10.55
C ARG A 311 20.02 17.19 11.71
N ARG A 312 19.50 17.35 12.93
CA ARG A 312 20.20 16.88 14.13
C ARG A 312 20.36 15.37 13.97
N SER A 313 21.60 14.93 13.94
CA SER A 313 21.98 13.51 13.94
C SER A 313 21.23 12.79 15.07
N LEU A 314 20.55 11.70 14.73
CA LEU A 314 20.15 10.71 15.71
C LEU A 314 21.42 10.29 16.48
N PRO A 315 21.35 10.08 17.82
CA PRO A 315 22.51 9.62 18.56
C PRO A 315 23.00 8.28 17.96
N PRO A 316 24.32 8.10 17.79
CA PRO A 316 24.85 6.87 17.23
C PRO A 316 24.44 5.68 18.09
N ARG A 317 24.13 4.56 17.42
CA ARG A 317 23.88 3.26 18.05
C ARG A 317 25.05 2.94 18.99
N THR A 318 24.76 2.74 20.28
CA THR A 318 25.74 2.20 21.21
C THR A 318 25.79 0.69 20.99
N ASP A 319 26.82 0.24 20.30
CA ASP A 319 27.12 -1.19 20.18
C ASP A 319 27.45 -1.74 21.57
N LEU A 320 26.63 -2.70 22.01
CA LEU A 320 26.91 -3.55 23.16
C LEU A 320 28.16 -4.39 22.85
N LYS A 321 29.11 -4.31 23.77
CA LYS A 321 30.43 -4.96 23.75
C LYS A 321 30.31 -6.47 23.55
N ASP A 322 31.08 -7.00 22.60
CA ASP A 322 31.67 -8.34 22.69
C ASP A 322 33.19 -8.23 22.58
N GLY A 323 33.86 -9.00 23.44
CA GLY A 323 35.28 -8.88 23.73
C GLY A 323 36.20 -9.57 22.70
N GLY A 324 37.42 -9.03 22.63
CA GLY A 324 38.68 -9.75 22.39
C GLY A 324 38.89 -10.39 21.02
N SER A 325 39.78 -9.80 20.20
CA SER A 325 41.14 -10.34 20.01
C SER A 325 41.91 -9.55 18.94
N GLN A 326 43.14 -9.18 19.33
CA GLN A 326 44.35 -8.81 18.58
C GLN A 326 44.31 -8.65 17.05
N ALA A 327 44.85 -7.51 16.63
CA ALA A 327 45.24 -7.19 15.27
C ALA A 327 46.52 -7.94 14.84
N SER A 328 46.56 -8.34 13.56
CA SER A 328 47.80 -8.44 12.79
C SER A 328 47.50 -8.35 11.28
N GLU A 329 48.18 -7.38 10.65
CA GLU A 329 48.77 -7.41 9.30
C GLU A 329 47.89 -7.51 8.05
N GLY A 330 48.18 -6.63 7.07
CA GLY A 330 47.91 -6.93 5.66
C GLY A 330 47.61 -5.74 4.74
N ASN A 331 48.64 -4.95 4.42
CA ASN A 331 48.96 -4.35 3.11
C ASN A 331 47.84 -3.98 2.11
N ARG A 332 47.68 -2.71 1.72
CA ARG A 332 48.47 -1.93 0.71
C ARG A 332 47.86 -2.00 -0.71
N TRP A 333 48.07 -0.91 -1.44
CA TRP A 333 47.78 -0.61 -2.86
C TRP A 333 46.35 -0.07 -3.10
N GLY A 334 46.13 1.13 -3.62
CA GLY A 334 47.01 2.04 -4.36
C GLY A 334 46.16 2.64 -5.47
N GLY A 335 45.83 3.92 -5.37
CA GLY A 335 45.08 4.63 -6.39
C GLY A 335 45.93 4.92 -7.63
N LEU A 336 45.27 5.00 -8.79
CA LEU A 336 45.69 5.78 -9.95
C LEU A 336 44.42 6.35 -10.59
N GLY A 337 44.45 7.66 -10.84
CA GLY A 337 43.42 8.41 -11.52
C GLY A 337 43.62 8.47 -13.04
N GLU A 338 42.94 9.47 -13.63
CA GLU A 338 42.97 9.92 -15.04
C GLU A 338 42.13 9.04 -16.00
N GLU A 339 41.34 9.54 -16.94
CA GLU A 339 41.11 10.89 -17.48
C GLU A 339 39.86 10.87 -18.37
N ARG A 340 39.35 12.08 -18.68
CA ARG A 340 38.16 12.40 -19.48
C ARG A 340 38.22 11.85 -20.92
N ARG A 341 37.07 11.46 -21.49
CA ARG A 341 36.73 11.73 -22.90
C ARG A 341 35.25 12.06 -23.09
N SER A 342 35.03 13.26 -23.61
CA SER A 342 33.76 13.83 -24.07
C SER A 342 33.35 13.22 -25.41
N LEU A 343 32.05 12.97 -25.62
CA LEU A 343 31.47 12.58 -26.91
C LEU A 343 30.91 13.82 -27.64
N PRO A 344 31.08 13.95 -28.97
CA PRO A 344 30.51 15.06 -29.75
C PRO A 344 29.07 14.76 -30.23
N PRO A 345 28.27 15.79 -30.57
CA PRO A 345 26.89 15.64 -31.05
C PRO A 345 26.83 15.50 -32.59
N ARG A 346 25.79 14.83 -33.10
CA ARG A 346 25.37 14.82 -34.52
C ARG A 346 23.83 14.72 -34.58
N THR A 347 23.12 15.81 -34.84
CA THR A 347 22.69 16.44 -36.12
C THR A 347 21.32 15.96 -36.60
N ASP A 348 20.40 16.93 -36.67
CA ASP A 348 19.10 16.89 -37.33
C ASP A 348 19.23 16.66 -38.84
N LEU A 349 18.29 15.90 -39.41
CA LEU A 349 17.91 15.99 -40.81
C LEU A 349 16.38 15.96 -40.92
N ASP A 350 15.92 17.00 -41.60
CA ASP A 350 14.55 17.38 -41.89
C ASP A 350 14.05 16.78 -43.22
N LEU A 351 12.72 16.72 -43.35
CA LEU A 351 11.90 16.72 -44.57
C LEU A 351 11.79 15.44 -45.45
N LYS A 352 10.56 14.90 -45.52
CA LYS A 352 9.64 15.24 -46.63
C LYS A 352 8.21 14.70 -46.43
N ASP A 353 7.29 15.60 -46.78
CA ASP A 353 5.85 15.45 -46.92
C ASP A 353 5.40 14.37 -47.90
N GLY A 354 4.20 13.84 -47.66
CA GLY A 354 3.42 13.04 -48.60
C GLY A 354 1.98 12.89 -48.13
N GLY A 355 1.16 13.91 -48.35
CA GLY A 355 -0.30 13.84 -48.16
C GLY A 355 -1.03 13.19 -49.34
N SER A 356 -2.11 12.46 -49.06
CA SER A 356 -3.38 12.39 -49.83
C SER A 356 -4.34 11.48 -49.03
N GLN A 357 -5.38 12.04 -48.40
CA GLN A 357 -6.76 12.17 -48.88
C GLN A 357 -7.54 10.86 -49.13
N ALA A 358 -8.54 10.67 -48.26
CA ALA A 358 -9.95 10.32 -48.52
C ALA A 358 -10.33 8.98 -49.18
N SER A 359 -11.11 8.18 -48.43
CA SER A 359 -12.41 7.59 -48.82
C SER A 359 -13.04 6.97 -47.56
N GLU A 360 -14.11 7.55 -47.02
CA GLU A 360 -15.51 7.20 -47.28
C GLU A 360 -15.86 5.73 -47.07
N GLY A 361 -16.71 5.51 -46.05
CA GLY A 361 -17.82 4.56 -46.09
C GLY A 361 -17.49 3.08 -45.86
N ASN A 362 -17.91 2.55 -44.71
CA ASN A 362 -18.89 1.46 -44.77
C ASN A 362 -19.65 1.25 -43.45
N ARG A 363 -20.96 1.48 -43.57
CA ARG A 363 -22.04 0.95 -42.73
C ARG A 363 -22.06 -0.57 -42.80
N TRP A 364 -22.13 -1.22 -41.65
CA TRP A 364 -22.81 -2.50 -41.44
C TRP A 364 -23.49 -2.35 -40.08
N GLY A 365 -24.82 -2.34 -39.95
CA GLY A 365 -25.77 -3.29 -40.50
C GLY A 365 -26.08 -4.28 -39.39
N GLY A 366 -27.09 -3.97 -38.58
CA GLY A 366 -27.52 -4.81 -37.46
C GLY A 366 -28.17 -6.10 -37.92
N LEU A 367 -27.97 -7.15 -37.13
CA LEU A 367 -28.86 -8.30 -37.03
C LEU A 367 -28.90 -8.69 -35.56
N GLY A 368 -30.08 -8.60 -34.96
CA GLY A 368 -30.36 -9.27 -33.70
C GLY A 368 -30.48 -10.77 -33.94
N GLU A 369 -30.17 -11.56 -32.93
CA GLU A 369 -30.89 -12.79 -32.64
C GLU A 369 -30.62 -13.23 -31.20
N GLU A 370 -31.71 -13.57 -30.53
CA GLU A 370 -31.78 -14.17 -29.20
C GLU A 370 -30.99 -15.49 -29.15
N ARG A 371 -30.38 -15.80 -27.98
CA ARG A 371 -30.37 -17.17 -27.45
C ARG A 371 -29.95 -17.25 -25.98
N ARG A 372 -30.97 -17.52 -25.17
CA ARG A 372 -31.09 -18.59 -24.17
C ARG A 372 -30.04 -18.71 -23.06
N SER A 373 -30.55 -18.39 -21.88
CA SER A 373 -30.19 -18.89 -20.55
C SER A 373 -29.93 -20.41 -20.48
N LEU A 374 -28.87 -20.78 -19.77
CA LEU A 374 -28.60 -22.15 -19.31
C LEU A 374 -29.02 -22.28 -17.82
N PRO A 375 -29.64 -23.40 -17.41
CA PRO A 375 -30.00 -23.64 -16.01
C PRO A 375 -28.80 -24.18 -15.19
N PRO A 376 -28.88 -24.13 -13.84
CA PRO A 376 -27.78 -24.53 -12.97
C PRO A 376 -27.60 -26.06 -12.93
N ARG A 377 -26.35 -26.49 -12.79
CA ARG A 377 -26.00 -27.89 -12.51
C ARG A 377 -26.15 -28.16 -11.01
N THR A 378 -26.81 -29.27 -10.71
CA THR A 378 -27.00 -29.91 -9.40
C THR A 378 -25.69 -30.31 -8.73
#